data_AF-A0A842P401-F1
#
_entry.id   AF-A0A842P401-F1
#
_cell.length_a   1.000
_cell.length_b   1.000
_cell.length_c   1.000
_cell.angle_alpha   90.00
_cell.angle_beta   90.00
_cell.angle_gamma   90.00
#
_symmetry.space_group_name_H-M   'P 1'
#
loop_
_entity.id
_entity.type
_entity.pdbx_description
1 polymer ?
#
loop_
_entity_poly.entity_id
_entity_poly.type
_entity_poly.pdbx_seq_one_letter_code
_entity_poly.pdbx_strand_id
1 'polypeptide(L)' 'MFKVAPISSGFMLFSMFGFIISAFFINHPIFKSWAWAFMIVFVIMFIASLISMTKAPIGEEEYLDSLAIHKKGHYKKK' A
#
# COMPACT_ATOMS: atom_id res chain seq x y z
N MET A 1 18.21 4.56 -11.07
CA MET A 1 16.77 4.20 -11.11
C MET A 1 16.35 3.88 -9.69
N PHE A 2 15.45 4.66 -9.08
CA PHE A 2 15.05 4.47 -7.69
C PHE A 2 14.07 3.30 -7.58
N LYS A 3 14.44 2.27 -6.82
CA LYS A 3 13.62 1.08 -6.56
C LYS A 3 12.52 1.45 -5.57
N VAL A 4 11.30 1.67 -6.07
CA VAL A 4 10.14 1.97 -5.22
C VAL A 4 9.41 0.67 -4.94
N ALA A 5 9.66 0.09 -3.78
CA ALA A 5 8.84 -1.02 -3.29
C ALA A 5 7.42 -0.51 -2.97
N PRO A 6 6.37 -1.31 -3.21
CA PRO A 6 5.02 -0.97 -2.75
C PRO A 6 5.04 -0.65 -1.25
N ILE A 7 4.29 0.35 -0.84
CA ILE A 7 4.09 0.68 0.57
C ILE A 7 3.61 -0.56 1.34
N SER A 8 4.18 -0.76 2.54
CA SER A 8 3.84 -1.89 3.41
C SER A 8 2.33 -1.97 3.69
N SER A 9 1.78 -3.18 3.70
CA SER A 9 0.38 -3.44 4.07
C SER A 9 0.02 -2.91 5.47
N GLY A 10 0.99 -2.83 6.38
CA GLY A 10 0.82 -2.23 7.70
C GLY A 10 0.44 -0.75 7.66
N PHE A 11 0.88 -0.01 6.64
CA PHE A 11 0.54 1.41 6.46
C PHE A 11 -0.94 1.60 6.11
N MET A 12 -1.50 0.72 5.28
CA MET A 12 -2.94 0.73 4.95
C MET A 12 -3.79 0.38 6.18
N LEU A 13 -3.38 -0.60 6.98
CA LEU A 13 -4.04 -0.92 8.25
C LEU A 13 -3.99 0.25 9.23
N PHE A 14 -2.84 0.90 9.35
CA PHE A 14 -2.69 2.06 10.21
C PHE A 14 -3.61 3.22 9.80
N SER A 15 -3.75 3.50 8.49
CA SER A 15 -4.67 4.54 8.01
C SER A 15 -6.14 4.18 8.25
N MET A 16 -6.53 2.91 8.12
CA MET A 16 -7.86 2.43 8.49
C MET A 16 -8.17 2.63 9.97
N PHE A 17 -7.30 2.15 10.87
CA PHE A 17 -7.52 2.31 12.31
C PHE A 17 -7.49 3.77 12.73
N GLY A 18 -6.56 4.56 12.22
CA GLY A 18 -6.47 5.99 12.48
C GLY A 18 -7.72 6.76 12.05
N PHE A 19 -8.30 6.40 10.90
CA PHE A 19 -9.56 6.97 10.42
C PHE A 19 -10.73 6.61 11.35
N ILE A 20 -10.87 5.35 11.75
CA ILE A 20 -11.94 4.89 12.66
C ILE A 20 -11.85 5.60 14.02
N ILE A 21 -10.64 5.70 14.59
CA ILE A 21 -10.41 6.39 15.86
C ILE A 21 -10.77 7.88 15.72
N SER A 22 -10.34 8.52 14.64
CA SER A 22 -10.65 9.94 14.38
C SER A 22 -12.15 10.18 14.22
N ALA A 23 -12.86 9.28 13.54
CA ALA A 23 -14.31 9.33 13.38
C ALA A 23 -15.04 9.17 14.72
N PHE A 24 -14.54 8.35 15.64
CA PHE A 24 -15.12 8.23 16.98
C PHE A 24 -14.91 9.51 17.82
N PHE A 25 -13.72 10.11 17.72
CA PHE A 25 -13.35 11.29 18.50
C PHE A 25 -14.01 12.60 18.02
N ILE A 26 -14.58 12.67 16.82
CA ILE A 26 -15.18 13.91 16.30
C ILE A 26 -16.43 14.37 17.08
N ASN A 27 -17.11 13.43 17.74
CA ASN A 27 -18.28 13.72 18.58
C ASN A 27 -17.90 14.31 19.94
N HIS A 28 -16.63 14.28 20.33
CA HIS A 28 -16.17 14.87 21.58
C HIS A 28 -15.91 16.38 21.37
N PRO A 29 -16.61 17.28 22.11
CA PRO A 29 -16.53 18.72 21.88
C PRO A 29 -15.13 19.31 22.09
N ILE A 30 -14.30 18.69 22.93
CA ILE A 30 -12.93 19.11 23.23
C ILE A 30 -11.97 18.80 22.05
N PHE A 31 -12.21 17.70 21.34
CA PHE A 31 -11.27 17.17 20.34
C PHE A 31 -11.73 17.35 18.90
N LYS A 32 -12.86 18.03 18.67
CA LYS A 32 -13.49 18.14 17.36
C LYS A 32 -12.56 18.69 16.27
N SER A 33 -11.77 19.72 16.57
CA SER A 33 -10.82 20.31 15.61
C SER A 33 -9.68 19.35 15.26
N TRP A 34 -9.11 18.67 16.25
CA TRP A 34 -8.03 17.70 16.08
C TRP A 34 -8.50 16.43 15.37
N ALA A 35 -9.65 15.89 15.77
CA ALA A 35 -10.27 14.75 15.12
C ALA A 35 -10.54 15.04 13.64
N TRP A 36 -10.95 16.28 13.31
CA TRP A 36 -11.20 16.64 11.93
C TRP A 36 -9.91 16.70 11.10
N ALA A 37 -8.86 17.32 11.65
CA ALA A 37 -7.55 17.37 11.00
C ALA A 37 -6.97 15.97 10.77
N PHE A 38 -7.02 15.09 11.78
CA PHE A 38 -6.51 13.73 11.66
C PHE A 38 -7.30 12.89 10.65
N MET A 39 -8.62 13.06 10.58
CA MET A 39 -9.43 12.34 9.59
C MET A 39 -8.98 12.67 8.16
N ILE A 40 -8.73 13.96 7.86
CA ILE A 40 -8.24 14.38 6.53
C ILE A 40 -6.88 13.73 6.23
N VAL A 41 -5.96 13.74 7.20
CA VAL A 41 -4.64 13.12 7.05
C VAL A 41 -4.77 11.62 6.77
N PHE A 42 -5.58 10.89 7.54
CA PHE A 42 -5.76 9.45 7.35
C PHE A 42 -6.43 9.11 6.02
N VAL A 43 -7.35 9.94 5.53
CA VAL A 43 -7.94 9.79 4.19
C VAL A 43 -6.88 9.95 3.10
N ILE A 44 -6.01 10.96 3.19
CA ILE A 44 -4.92 11.16 2.22
C ILE A 44 -3.94 9.98 2.28
N MET A 45 -3.58 9.52 3.48
CA MET A 45 -2.74 8.33 3.65
C MET A 45 -3.38 7.08 3.04
N PHE A 46 -4.69 6.90 3.23
CA PHE A 46 -5.43 5.78 2.65
C PHE A 46 -5.39 5.81 1.12
N ILE A 47 -5.68 6.96 0.51
CA ILE A 47 -5.60 7.15 -0.95
C ILE A 47 -4.17 6.90 -1.46
N ALA A 48 -3.16 7.43 -0.78
CA ALA A 48 -1.76 7.18 -1.13
C ALA A 48 -1.40 5.68 -1.08
N SER A 49 -1.94 4.96 -0.09
CA SER A 49 -1.73 3.51 0.04
C SER A 49 -2.34 2.73 -1.13
N LEU A 50 -3.56 3.09 -1.55
CA LEU A 50 -4.22 2.49 -2.72
C LEU A 50 -3.40 2.73 -3.98
N ILE A 51 -2.98 3.98 -4.22
CA ILE A 51 -2.13 4.31 -5.38
C ILE A 51 -0.83 3.52 -5.35
N SER A 52 -0.21 3.36 -4.18
CA SER A 52 1.04 2.60 -4.09
C SER A 52 0.86 1.10 -4.34
N MET A 53 -0.28 0.51 -3.97
CA MET A 53 -0.56 -0.90 -4.20
C MET A 53 -0.94 -1.22 -5.64
N THR A 54 -1.51 -0.24 -6.37
CA THR A 54 -1.83 -0.41 -7.81
C THR A 54 -0.59 -0.40 -8.72
N LYS A 55 0.58 0.02 -8.22
CA LYS A 55 1.82 -0.05 -8.99
C LYS A 55 2.39 -1.47 -8.90
N ALA A 56 2.59 -2.09 -10.07
CA ALA A 56 3.14 -3.43 -10.16
C ALA A 56 4.47 -3.53 -9.40
N PRO A 57 4.70 -4.60 -8.62
CA PRO A 57 5.97 -4.81 -7.96
C PRO A 57 7.07 -4.94 -9.01
N ILE A 58 8.01 -3.99 -8.97
CA ILE A 58 9.14 -3.88 -9.92
C ILE A 58 10.03 -5.15 -9.87
N GLY A 59 9.92 -5.95 -8.80
CA GLY A 59 10.62 -7.23 -8.66
C GLY A 59 9.91 -8.43 -9.28
N GLU A 60 8.63 -8.32 -9.65
CA GLU A 60 7.95 -9.45 -10.30
C GLU A 60 8.38 -9.60 -11.76
N GLU A 61 8.69 -8.53 -12.50
CA GLU A 61 9.24 -8.71 -13.85
C GLU A 61 10.60 -9.42 -13.82
N GLU A 62 11.51 -9.02 -12.92
CA GLU A 62 12.83 -9.68 -12.77
C GLU A 62 12.70 -11.14 -12.29
N TYR A 63 11.78 -11.42 -11.36
CA TYR A 63 11.49 -12.79 -10.90
C TYR A 63 10.84 -13.63 -12.01
N LEU A 64 9.86 -13.10 -12.73
CA LEU A 64 9.21 -13.76 -13.86
C LEU A 64 10.20 -14.02 -15.00
N ASP A 65 11.13 -13.12 -15.27
CA ASP A 65 12.19 -13.33 -16.27
C ASP A 65 13.15 -14.44 -15.81
N SER A 66 13.50 -14.49 -14.53
CA SER A 66 14.31 -15.58 -13.96
C SER A 66 13.60 -16.95 -14.02
N LEU A 67 12.28 -16.99 -13.80
CA LEU A 67 11.46 -18.20 -13.96
C LEU A 67 11.30 -18.60 -15.43
N ALA A 68 11.19 -17.62 -16.34
CA ALA A 68 11.06 -17.85 -17.78
C ALA A 68 12.33 -18.50 -18.37
N ILE A 69 13.51 -18.15 -17.85
CA ILE A 69 14.78 -18.78 -18.24
C ILE A 69 14.81 -20.26 -17.81
N HIS A 70 14.30 -20.60 -16.63
CA HIS A 70 14.29 -21.99 -16.13
C HIS A 70 13.30 -22.90 -16.89
N LYS A 71 12.26 -22.36 -17.54
CA LYS A 71 11.33 -23.16 -18.35
C LYS A 71 11.92 -23.59 -19.71
N LYS A 72 12.91 -22.87 -20.25
CA LYS A 72 13.45 -23.12 -21.60
C LYS A 72 14.31 -24.39 -21.70
N GLY A 73 14.84 -24.90 -20.58
CA GLY A 73 15.69 -26.10 -20.57
C GLY A 73 14.96 -27.42 -20.83
N HIS A 74 13.66 -27.50 -20.54
CA HIS A 74 12.90 -28.76 -20.66
C HIS A 74 12.22 -29.00 -22.02
N TYR A 75 12.17 -27.99 -22.91
CA TYR A 75 11.48 -28.12 -24.20
C TYR A 75 12.40 -28.56 -25.36
N LYS A 76 13.74 -28.56 -25.19
CA LYS A 76 14.71 -29.01 -26.20
C LYS A 76 15.17 -30.46 -25.99
N LYS A 77 14.24 -31.38 -25.74
CA LYS A 77 14.47 -32.82 -25.89
C LYS A 77 13.33 -33.43 -26.70
N LYS A 78 13.39 -33.27 -28.02
CA LYS A 78 12.99 -34.24 -29.04
C LYS A 78 13.52 -33.79 -30.39
#